data_AF-A0A8X6V0X7-F1
#
_entry.id   AF-A0A8X6V0X7-F1
#
_cell.length_a   1.000
_cell.length_b   1.000
_cell.length_c   1.000
_cell.angle_alpha   90.00
_cell.angle_beta   90.00
_cell.angle_gamma   90.00
#
_symmetry.space_group_name_H-M   'P 1'
#
loop_
_entity.id
_entity.type
_entity.pdbx_description
1 polymer ?
#
loop_
_entity_poly.entity_id
_entity_poly.type
_entity_poly.pdbx_seq_one_letter_code
_entity_poly.pdbx_strand_id
1 'polypeptide(L)'
;MKTYLSPQVVEKIMPVYQRLASDTILERCVAGKTQNSNESLHSCIWRKCPKSVFVSKRRLEIAVTDAIEKHNLGYVKSLEAKEDSCLNDSFSLTIAERQDKRRISQNISTKQKRKRNATNTNAAYSAGAF
;
A
#
# COMPACT_ATOMS: atom_id res chain seq x y z
N MET A 1 21.00 -24.02 19.09
CA MET A 1 20.73 -25.14 18.16
C MET A 1 21.25 -24.70 16.79
N LYS A 2 22.27 -25.38 16.24
CA LYS A 2 22.76 -25.08 14.88
C LYS A 2 21.98 -25.94 13.89
N THR A 3 21.12 -25.32 13.09
CA THR A 3 20.43 -25.97 11.98
C THR A 3 21.28 -25.87 10.72
N TYR A 4 21.84 -26.99 10.30
CA TYR A 4 22.64 -27.07 9.08
C TYR A 4 21.73 -27.29 7.87
N LEU A 5 21.93 -26.49 6.81
CA LEU A 5 21.28 -26.70 5.52
C LEU A 5 22.06 -27.76 4.74
N SER A 6 21.35 -28.69 4.08
CA SER A 6 22.01 -29.67 3.22
C SER A 6 22.59 -28.98 1.97
N PRO A 7 23.66 -29.53 1.35
CA PRO A 7 24.24 -28.96 0.14
C PRO A 7 23.23 -28.77 -1.00
N GLN A 8 22.29 -29.72 -1.14
CA GLN A 8 21.22 -29.67 -2.13
C GLN A 8 20.26 -28.49 -1.89
N VAL A 9 19.94 -28.20 -0.63
CA VAL A 9 19.10 -27.04 -0.27
C VAL A 9 19.86 -25.73 -0.53
N VAL A 10 21.15 -25.69 -0.19
CA VAL A 10 22.01 -24.53 -0.48
C VAL A 10 22.08 -24.26 -1.98
N GLU A 11 22.27 -25.30 -2.80
CA GLU A 11 22.30 -25.18 -4.26
C GLU A 11 21.03 -24.51 -4.82
N LYS A 12 19.85 -24.81 -4.25
CA LYS A 12 18.58 -24.20 -4.69
C LYS A 12 18.37 -22.80 -4.13
N ILE A 13 18.81 -22.51 -2.91
CA ILE A 13 18.58 -21.20 -2.26
C ILE A 13 19.63 -20.17 -2.70
N MET A 14 20.87 -20.58 -2.96
CA MET A 14 21.99 -19.67 -3.23
C MET A 14 21.73 -18.69 -4.39
N PRO A 15 21.16 -19.10 -5.55
CA PRO A 15 20.86 -18.16 -6.62
C PRO A 15 19.85 -17.09 -6.21
N VAL A 16 18.87 -17.45 -5.38
CA VAL A 16 17.87 -16.51 -4.86
C VAL A 16 18.51 -15.55 -3.86
N TYR A 17 19.35 -16.06 -2.96
CA TYR A 17 20.08 -15.25 -2.00
C TYR A 17 20.98 -14.23 -2.71
N GLN A 18 21.81 -14.67 -3.66
CA GLN A 18 22.71 -13.80 -4.42
C GLN A 18 21.96 -12.72 -5.18
N ARG A 19 20.82 -13.07 -5.80
CA ARG A 19 19.97 -12.09 -6.48
C ARG A 19 19.41 -11.06 -5.50
N LEU A 20 18.89 -11.49 -4.36
CA LEU A 20 18.33 -10.58 -3.33
C LEU A 20 19.41 -9.73 -2.64
N ALA A 21 20.64 -10.23 -2.58
CA ALA A 21 21.79 -9.56 -2.01
C ALA A 21 22.55 -8.69 -3.02
N SER A 22 22.07 -8.53 -4.26
CA SER A 22 22.74 -7.66 -5.23
C SER A 22 22.59 -6.18 -4.83
N ASP A 23 23.65 -5.40 -5.04
CA ASP A 23 23.64 -3.96 -4.77
C ASP A 23 22.49 -3.27 -5.52
N THR A 24 22.17 -3.73 -6.73
CA THR A 24 21.05 -3.23 -7.53
C THR A 24 19.67 -3.42 -6.89
N ILE A 25 19.45 -4.48 -6.10
CA ILE A 25 18.21 -4.68 -5.33
C ILE A 25 18.29 -3.95 -3.99
N LEU A 26 19.44 -4.01 -3.33
CA LEU A 26 19.63 -3.40 -2.01
C LEU A 26 19.56 -1.87 -2.06
N GLU A 27 20.12 -1.21 -3.08
CA GLU A 27 20.02 0.25 -3.29
C GLU A 27 18.56 0.72 -3.37
N ARG A 28 17.66 -0.10 -3.92
CA ARG A 28 16.21 0.19 -3.96
C ARG A 28 15.60 0.20 -2.55
N CYS A 29 16.14 -0.62 -1.64
CA CYS A 29 15.67 -0.75 -0.27
C CYS A 29 16.16 0.40 0.62
N VAL A 30 17.33 0.97 0.31
CA VAL A 30 17.97 2.05 1.07
C VAL A 30 17.05 3.28 1.21
N ALA A 31 16.29 3.61 0.16
CA ALA A 31 15.37 4.75 0.18
C ALA A 31 14.15 4.58 1.11
N GLY A 32 13.93 3.38 1.68
CA GLY A 32 12.79 3.10 2.55
C GLY A 32 11.42 3.34 1.89
N LYS A 33 11.38 3.24 0.55
CA LYS A 33 10.14 3.31 -0.22
C LYS A 33 9.43 1.95 -0.14
N THR A 34 8.11 1.95 -0.30
CA THR A 34 7.40 0.68 -0.40
C THR A 34 7.91 -0.06 -1.64
N GLN A 35 8.35 -1.30 -1.46
CA GLN A 35 8.72 -2.17 -2.59
C GLN A 35 7.48 -2.61 -3.37
N ASN A 36 6.30 -2.54 -2.75
CA ASN A 36 5.02 -2.88 -3.34
C ASN A 36 4.00 -1.74 -3.13
N SER A 37 3.80 -0.92 -4.17
CA SER A 37 2.79 0.15 -4.14
C SER A 37 1.37 -0.39 -3.94
N ASN A 38 1.11 -1.63 -4.34
CA ASN A 38 -0.21 -2.26 -4.26
C ASN A 38 -0.62 -2.54 -2.81
N GLU A 39 0.32 -2.64 -1.86
CA GLU A 39 -0.01 -2.83 -0.44
C GLU A 39 -0.90 -1.70 0.11
N SER A 40 -0.74 -0.49 -0.41
CA SER A 40 -1.56 0.65 0.01
C SER A 40 -3.03 0.49 -0.39
N LEU A 41 -3.30 0.00 -1.60
CA LEU A 41 -4.65 -0.31 -2.08
C LEU A 41 -5.20 -1.56 -1.37
N HIS A 42 -4.39 -2.61 -1.25
CA HIS A 42 -4.75 -3.82 -0.53
C HIS A 42 -5.17 -3.55 0.91
N SER A 43 -4.46 -2.66 1.62
CA SER A 43 -4.85 -2.23 2.97
C SER A 43 -6.24 -1.59 2.99
N CYS A 44 -6.61 -0.79 1.98
CA CYS A 44 -7.96 -0.23 1.87
C CYS A 44 -9.02 -1.31 1.62
N ILE A 45 -8.75 -2.28 0.75
CA ILE A 45 -9.64 -3.40 0.46
C ILE A 45 -9.83 -4.26 1.72
N TRP A 46 -8.76 -4.68 2.37
CA TRP A 46 -8.82 -5.60 3.53
C TRP A 46 -9.43 -4.96 4.77
N ARG A 47 -9.39 -3.62 4.89
CA ARG A 47 -10.13 -2.90 5.94
C ARG A 47 -11.65 -3.02 5.76
N LYS A 48 -12.15 -3.15 4.53
CA LYS A 48 -13.57 -3.31 4.22
C LYS A 48 -13.99 -4.79 4.17
N CYS A 49 -13.11 -5.62 3.62
CA CYS A 49 -13.32 -7.06 3.44
C CYS A 49 -12.07 -7.81 3.91
N PRO A 50 -11.97 -8.18 5.20
CA PRO A 50 -10.84 -8.92 5.72
C PRO A 50 -10.68 -10.28 5.02
N LYS A 51 -9.44 -10.68 4.74
CA LYS A 51 -9.15 -11.98 4.09
C LYS A 51 -9.61 -13.19 4.90
N SER A 52 -9.70 -13.04 6.22
CA SER A 52 -10.10 -14.10 7.15
C SER A 52 -11.61 -14.35 7.17
N VAL A 53 -12.40 -13.54 6.46
CA VAL A 53 -13.86 -13.61 6.49
C VAL A 53 -14.39 -13.96 5.11
N PHE A 54 -15.20 -15.02 5.05
CA PHE A 54 -15.94 -15.35 3.83
C PHE A 54 -17.09 -14.36 3.64
N VAL A 55 -17.20 -13.80 2.43
CA VAL A 55 -18.28 -12.88 2.05
C VAL A 55 -18.88 -13.31 0.71
N SER A 56 -20.11 -12.88 0.44
CA SER A 56 -20.71 -13.09 -0.87
C SER A 56 -19.96 -12.32 -1.96
N LYS A 57 -19.99 -12.83 -3.20
CA LYS A 57 -19.39 -12.18 -4.38
C LYS A 57 -19.83 -10.71 -4.50
N ARG A 58 -21.14 -10.45 -4.36
CA ARG A 58 -21.70 -9.10 -4.44
C ARG A 58 -21.11 -8.15 -3.39
N ARG A 59 -20.92 -8.62 -2.15
CA ARG A 59 -20.31 -7.81 -1.09
C ARG A 59 -18.85 -7.52 -1.37
N LEU A 60 -18.12 -8.50 -1.89
CA LEU A 60 -16.72 -8.33 -2.28
C LEU A 60 -16.58 -7.28 -3.38
N GLU A 61 -17.41 -7.35 -4.42
CA GLU A 61 -17.41 -6.39 -5.54
C GLU A 61 -17.66 -4.96 -5.05
N ILE A 62 -18.68 -4.74 -4.22
CA ILE A 62 -18.97 -3.42 -3.64
C ILE A 62 -17.79 -2.90 -2.81
N ALA A 63 -17.22 -3.75 -1.95
CA ALA A 63 -16.11 -3.35 -1.08
C ALA A 63 -14.84 -3.00 -1.87
N VAL A 64 -14.53 -3.76 -2.92
CA VAL A 64 -13.37 -3.52 -3.79
C VAL A 64 -13.57 -2.24 -4.60
N THR A 65 -14.73 -2.05 -5.23
CA THR A 65 -15.03 -0.83 -5.99
C THR A 65 -14.95 0.42 -5.11
N ASP A 66 -15.59 0.41 -3.93
CA ASP A 66 -15.53 1.54 -2.99
C ASP A 66 -14.11 1.78 -2.42
N ALA A 67 -13.29 0.74 -2.28
CA ALA A 67 -11.88 0.90 -1.88
C ALA A 67 -11.04 1.55 -2.98
N ILE A 68 -11.20 1.11 -4.23
CA ILE A 68 -10.48 1.65 -5.40
C ILE A 68 -10.84 3.12 -5.59
N GLU A 69 -12.14 3.44 -5.55
CA GLU A 69 -12.66 4.79 -5.70
C GLU A 69 -12.06 5.73 -4.65
N LYS A 70 -12.15 5.37 -3.36
CA LYS A 70 -11.60 6.18 -2.26
C LYS A 70 -10.09 6.27 -2.27
N HIS A 71 -9.39 5.24 -2.75
CA HIS A 71 -7.94 5.26 -2.87
C HIS A 71 -7.48 6.25 -3.95
N ASN A 72 -8.15 6.25 -5.10
CA ASN A 72 -7.77 7.06 -6.26
C ASN A 72 -8.29 8.50 -6.18
N LEU A 73 -9.54 8.70 -5.77
CA LEU A 73 -10.22 10.00 -5.81
C LEU A 73 -10.25 10.71 -4.44
N GLY A 74 -10.14 9.96 -3.35
CA GLY A 74 -10.36 10.48 -1.99
C GLY A 74 -11.82 10.35 -1.56
N TYR A 75 -12.08 10.54 -0.26
CA TYR A 75 -13.39 10.29 0.34
C TYR A 75 -14.46 11.29 -0.08
N VAL A 76 -14.09 12.57 -0.24
CA VAL A 76 -15.04 13.63 -0.64
C VAL A 76 -15.53 13.40 -2.07
N LYS A 77 -14.61 13.23 -3.02
CA LYS A 77 -14.97 13.00 -4.43
C LYS A 77 -15.75 11.70 -4.64
N SER A 78 -15.43 10.64 -3.88
CA SER A 78 -16.21 9.40 -3.93
C SER A 78 -17.60 9.52 -3.30
N LEU A 79 -17.84 10.55 -2.51
CA LEU A 79 -19.18 10.85 -1.99
C LEU A 79 -19.97 11.64 -3.04
N GLU A 80 -19.37 12.67 -3.63
CA GLU A 80 -19.96 13.47 -4.71
C GLU A 80 -20.34 12.64 -5.95
N ALA A 81 -19.55 11.61 -6.28
CA ALA A 81 -19.82 10.72 -7.41
C ALA A 81 -21.01 9.78 -7.20
N LYS A 82 -21.52 9.65 -5.96
CA LYS A 82 -22.69 8.82 -5.67
C LYS A 82 -23.93 9.69 -5.90
N GLU A 83 -24.70 9.35 -6.93
CA GLU A 83 -25.98 10.00 -7.27
C GLU A 83 -27.06 9.85 -6.18
N ASP A 84 -26.82 9.00 -5.18
CA ASP A 84 -27.78 8.75 -4.12
C ASP A 84 -27.79 9.89 -3.09
N SER A 85 -28.79 10.78 -3.22
CA SER A 85 -29.02 11.94 -2.36
C SER A 85 -29.09 11.59 -0.86
N CYS A 86 -29.41 10.34 -0.52
CA CYS A 86 -29.53 9.87 0.86
C CYS A 86 -28.18 9.81 1.59
N LEU A 87 -27.08 9.67 0.84
CA LEU A 87 -25.73 9.53 1.39
C LEU A 87 -24.97 10.86 1.42
N ASN A 88 -25.43 11.85 0.66
CA ASN A 88 -24.81 13.17 0.48
C ASN A 88 -25.31 14.20 1.49
N ASP A 89 -25.50 13.77 2.75
CA ASP A 89 -25.82 14.68 3.85
C ASP A 89 -24.57 15.45 4.34
N SER A 90 -24.79 16.61 4.97
CA SER A 90 -23.76 17.44 5.59
C SER A 90 -22.87 16.64 6.54
N PHE A 91 -23.45 15.72 7.31
CA PHE A 91 -22.69 14.87 8.22
C PHE A 91 -21.71 13.94 7.48
N SER A 92 -22.16 13.31 6.39
CA SER A 92 -21.31 12.45 5.55
C SER A 92 -20.14 13.22 4.95
N LEU A 93 -20.37 14.45 4.49
CA LEU A 93 -19.34 15.33 3.97
C LEU A 93 -18.30 15.67 5.05
N THR A 94 -18.73 16.04 6.26
CA THR A 94 -17.79 16.35 7.37
C THR A 94 -16.90 15.15 7.72
N ILE A 95 -17.46 13.94 7.69
CA ILE A 95 -16.73 12.70 7.91
C ILE A 95 -15.73 12.44 6.78
N ALA A 96 -16.14 12.63 5.53
CA ALA A 96 -15.31 12.46 4.34
C ALA A 96 -14.11 13.40 4.37
N GLU A 97 -14.33 14.69 4.65
CA GLU A 97 -13.26 15.69 4.80
C GLU A 97 -12.27 15.30 5.90
N ARG A 98 -12.76 14.84 7.06
CA ARG A 98 -11.90 14.41 8.16
C ARG A 98 -11.03 13.22 7.75
N GLN A 99 -11.58 12.29 6.98
CA GLN A 99 -10.82 11.14 6.48
C GLN A 99 -9.77 11.54 5.44
N ASP A 100 -10.11 12.44 4.53
CA ASP A 100 -9.13 12.96 3.56
C ASP A 100 -8.02 13.77 4.23
N LYS A 101 -8.34 14.60 5.24
CA LYS A 101 -7.33 15.31 6.05
C LYS A 101 -6.35 14.33 6.70
N ARG A 102 -6.84 13.23 7.26
CA ARG A 102 -5.99 12.16 7.84
C ARG A 102 -5.13 11.47 6.78
N ARG A 103 -5.69 11.15 5.62
CA ARG A 103 -4.97 10.53 4.49
C ARG A 103 -3.83 11.43 3.99
N ILE A 104 -4.10 12.74 3.87
CA ILE A 104 -3.11 13.73 3.43
C ILE A 104 -2.03 13.93 4.49
N SER A 105 -2.40 14.05 5.77
CA SER A 105 -1.42 14.26 6.85
C SER A 105 -0.48 13.07 7.03
N GLN A 106 -0.99 11.84 6.92
CA GLN A 106 -0.17 10.62 6.91
C GLN A 106 0.82 10.63 5.74
N ASN A 107 0.38 11.05 4.55
CA ASN A 107 1.27 11.20 3.39
C ASN A 107 2.36 12.26 3.62
N ILE A 108 2.03 13.41 4.22
CA ILE A 108 2.99 14.48 4.53
C ILE A 108 4.02 14.02 5.56
N SER A 109 3.59 13.42 6.68
CA SER A 109 4.50 12.88 7.71
C SER A 109 5.46 11.84 7.10
N THR A 110 4.93 10.94 6.28
CA THR A 110 5.73 9.94 5.57
C THR A 110 6.71 10.60 4.59
N LYS A 111 6.29 11.62 3.83
CA LYS A 111 7.17 12.39 2.93
C LYS A 111 8.27 13.14 3.69
N GLN A 112 7.98 13.75 4.84
CA GLN A 112 8.97 14.44 5.68
C GLN A 112 10.00 13.46 6.25
N LYS A 113 9.56 12.30 6.76
CA LYS A 113 10.45 11.21 7.21
C LYS A 113 11.32 10.70 6.06
N ARG A 114 10.74 10.55 4.87
CA ARG A 114 11.46 10.15 3.65
C ARG A 114 12.47 11.21 3.18
N LYS A 115 12.14 12.51 3.23
CA LYS A 115 13.05 13.59 2.82
C LYS A 115 14.30 13.65 3.70
N ARG A 116 14.15 13.45 5.02
CA ARG A 116 15.28 13.31 5.96
C ARG A 116 16.19 12.13 5.63
N ASN A 117 15.63 11.04 5.11
CA ASN A 117 16.40 9.85 4.73
C ASN A 117 17.00 9.96 3.30
N ALA A 118 16.32 10.65 2.38
CA ALA A 118 16.75 10.84 1.00
C ALA A 118 17.90 11.86 0.87
N THR A 119 18.00 12.84 1.77
CA THR A 119 19.20 13.72 1.83
C THR A 119 20.50 12.96 2.07
N ASN A 120 20.44 11.68 2.48
CA ASN A 120 21.60 10.80 2.61
C ASN A 120 21.89 9.94 1.36
N THR A 121 20.98 9.83 0.38
CA THR A 121 21.08 8.79 -0.67
C THR A 121 20.52 9.27 -2.03
N ASN A 122 21.40 9.34 -3.05
CA ASN A 122 21.12 9.89 -4.39
C ASN A 122 20.41 8.91 -5.39
N ALA A 123 19.77 7.84 -4.92
CA ALA A 123 19.24 6.80 -5.80
C ALA A 123 17.79 7.03 -6.27
N ALA A 124 17.58 7.18 -7.58
CA ALA A 124 16.26 7.34 -8.20
C ALA A 124 15.51 5.99 -8.34
N TYR A 125 14.81 5.55 -7.29
CA TYR A 125 13.96 4.35 -7.32
C TYR A 125 12.54 4.61 -7.88
N SER A 126 12.11 3.80 -8.85
CA SER A 126 10.71 3.60 -9.29
C SER A 126 10.18 2.22 -8.85
N ALA A 127 8.98 2.18 -8.26
CA ALA A 127 8.37 0.95 -7.79
C ALA A 127 7.71 0.19 -8.95
N GLY A 128 7.92 -1.13 -9.05
CA GLY A 128 7.26 -2.01 -10.03
C GLY A 128 8.06 -2.35 -11.30
N ALA A 129 9.30 -1.87 -11.43
CA ALA A 129 10.21 -2.33 -12.48
C ALA A 129 10.89 -3.64 -12.05
N PHE A 130 10.27 -4.76 -12.42
CA PHE A 130 10.86 -6.10 -12.38
C PHE A 130 11.15 -6.56 -13.80
#